data_AF-A0A926VHM3-F1
#
_entry.id   AF-A0A926VHM3-F1
#
_cell.length_a   1.000
_cell.length_b   1.000
_cell.length_c   1.000
_cell.angle_alpha   90.00
_cell.angle_beta   90.00
_cell.angle_gamma   90.00
#
_symmetry.space_group_name_H-M   'P 1'
#
loop_
_entity.id
_entity.type
_entity.pdbx_description
1 polymer ?
#
loop_
_entity_poly.entity_id
_entity_poly.type
_entity_poly.pdbx_seq_one_letter_code
_entity_poly.pdbx_strand_id
1 'polypeptide(L)'
;MGLWQGRKKPGLSAVEPVTRRAAELWRYTRNWWEQQLRGKLRFSSLKGFVCLFLVGVSISAAIASCSPNNTSPSATSTGAASPAGKSGDIELTLVSYAVTRAAYEKIIPQFAAKWKQEHNQNVTFNQSYGGSGSQARAVIDGLEADVVALALALDTKKVEQAGLILPGWESEAANNAIVTKSVAALVTRDGNPKKIQTWADLAKDDVKVITANPKTSGGARWNFLGLWGSVTKTGGDDAKAEEFVTKVYKNVPVLPRDAREASDAFFKQGQGDVLINYENEVILAGLNGEKLPYVVPDVNISIDNPVAVVDKNVDKHGTRAVAEAFVQFLYTPQAQREFTKVGFRPVDPTVEQEVANQFPKIKTLFTAQDLGGWDEIQKKFFDDGAVFDKIQSGK
;
A
#
# COMPACT_ATOMS: atom_id res chain seq x y z
N MET A 1 49.64 -23.47 45.88
CA MET A 1 50.83 -23.20 45.04
C MET A 1 50.40 -23.47 43.60
N GLY A 2 50.29 -22.41 42.78
CA GLY A 2 49.74 -22.53 41.41
C GLY A 2 49.29 -21.17 40.88
N LEU A 3 50.24 -20.45 40.28
CA LEU A 3 50.09 -19.19 39.56
C LEU A 3 49.25 -19.36 38.29
N TRP A 4 48.35 -18.44 37.96
CA TRP A 4 48.10 -18.03 36.57
C TRP A 4 47.69 -16.55 36.51
N GLN A 5 48.52 -15.78 35.81
CA GLN A 5 48.44 -14.33 35.61
C GLN A 5 47.41 -13.97 34.53
N GLY A 6 46.44 -13.11 34.87
CA GLY A 6 45.60 -12.40 33.90
C GLY A 6 46.30 -11.15 33.39
N ARG A 7 46.80 -11.21 32.16
CA ARG A 7 47.49 -10.11 31.45
C ARG A 7 46.45 -9.16 30.83
N LYS A 8 46.50 -7.86 31.17
CA LYS A 8 45.75 -6.78 30.52
C LYS A 8 46.09 -6.68 29.02
N LYS A 9 45.10 -6.37 28.17
CA LYS A 9 45.29 -5.78 26.83
C LYS A 9 44.51 -4.46 26.70
N PRO A 10 45.02 -3.48 25.93
CA PRO A 10 44.53 -2.11 25.88
C PRO A 10 43.49 -1.87 24.76
N GLY A 11 42.82 -0.73 24.84
CA GLY A 11 41.59 -0.42 24.13
C GLY A 11 41.66 -0.14 22.62
N LEU A 12 40.47 -0.12 22.05
CA LEU A 12 40.14 0.31 20.69
C LEU A 12 39.11 1.45 20.81
N SER A 13 39.61 2.69 20.84
CA SER A 13 38.82 3.92 20.67
C SER A 13 39.37 4.68 19.48
N ALA A 14 38.86 4.42 18.27
CA ALA A 14 39.19 5.23 17.09
C ALA A 14 38.24 4.98 15.91
N VAL A 15 36.91 5.07 16.10
CA VAL A 15 35.97 5.18 14.97
C VAL A 15 34.82 6.14 15.33
N GLU A 16 35.15 7.37 15.73
CA GLU A 16 34.15 8.41 16.06
C GLU A 16 34.32 9.81 15.42
N PRO A 17 35.43 10.18 14.72
CA PRO A 17 35.50 11.54 14.15
C PRO A 17 35.03 11.66 12.69
N VAL A 18 34.89 10.57 11.93
CA VAL A 18 34.59 10.64 10.47
C VAL A 18 33.09 10.77 10.19
N THR A 19 32.24 10.12 10.99
CA THR A 19 30.78 10.15 10.83
C THR A 19 30.17 11.49 11.23
N ARG A 20 30.73 12.18 12.24
CA ARG A 20 30.29 13.53 12.63
C ARG A 20 30.60 14.59 11.57
N ARG A 21 31.78 14.56 10.94
CA ARG A 21 32.14 15.53 9.89
C ARG A 21 31.29 15.38 8.63
N ALA A 22 30.92 14.15 8.27
CA ALA A 22 30.01 13.90 7.15
C ALA A 22 28.60 14.44 7.44
N ALA A 23 28.09 14.27 8.66
CA ALA A 23 26.79 14.76 9.08
C ALA A 23 26.73 16.31 9.12
N GLU A 24 27.81 16.98 9.53
CA GLU A 24 27.89 18.45 9.53
C GLU A 24 27.97 19.03 8.12
N LEU A 25 28.75 18.41 7.22
CA LEU A 25 28.82 18.79 5.80
C LEU A 25 27.45 18.66 5.11
N TRP A 26 26.71 17.58 5.40
CA TRP A 26 25.38 17.35 4.82
C TRP A 26 24.34 18.35 5.34
N ARG A 27 24.43 18.76 6.61
CA ARG A 27 23.57 19.80 7.19
C ARG A 27 23.86 21.17 6.58
N TYR A 28 25.12 21.47 6.31
CA TYR A 28 25.54 22.74 5.71
C TYR A 28 25.09 22.86 4.25
N THR A 29 25.27 21.80 3.45
CA THR A 29 24.85 21.78 2.03
C THR A 29 23.33 21.85 1.87
N ARG A 30 22.57 21.17 2.73
CA ARG A 30 21.10 21.24 2.73
C ARG A 30 20.59 22.64 3.06
N ASN A 31 21.13 23.28 4.10
CA ASN A 31 20.70 24.63 4.49
C ASN A 31 21.08 25.69 3.43
N TRP A 32 22.22 25.52 2.76
CA TRP A 32 22.64 26.38 1.64
C TRP A 32 21.69 26.23 0.44
N TRP A 33 21.25 25.00 0.11
CA TRP A 33 20.28 24.74 -0.96
C TRP A 33 18.89 25.31 -0.64
N GLU A 34 18.42 25.18 0.60
CA GLU A 34 17.12 25.73 1.02
C GLU A 34 17.10 27.28 1.00
N GLN A 35 18.23 27.94 1.29
CA GLN A 35 18.32 29.41 1.18
C GLN A 35 18.34 29.89 -0.28
N GLN A 36 18.96 29.15 -1.20
CA GLN A 36 18.94 29.46 -2.64
C GLN A 36 17.54 29.31 -3.25
N LEU A 37 16.77 28.28 -2.83
CA LEU A 37 15.42 28.05 -3.34
C LEU A 37 14.37 29.01 -2.79
N ARG A 38 14.53 29.52 -1.56
CA ARG A 38 13.62 30.53 -0.99
C ARG A 38 13.81 31.93 -1.58
N GLY A 39 14.92 32.19 -2.28
CA GLY A 39 15.21 33.49 -2.90
C GLY A 39 14.64 33.69 -4.31
N LYS A 40 14.14 32.64 -4.97
CA LYS A 40 13.67 32.70 -6.36
C LYS A 40 12.40 31.87 -6.56
N LEU A 41 11.27 32.34 -6.01
CA LEU A 41 9.91 32.05 -6.49
C LEU A 41 8.91 32.88 -5.68
N ARG A 42 8.81 34.17 -5.99
CA ARG A 42 7.59 34.97 -5.76
C ARG A 42 7.04 35.32 -7.14
N PHE A 43 6.07 34.55 -7.62
CA PHE A 43 5.27 34.96 -8.77
C PHE A 43 3.89 35.37 -8.28
N SER A 44 3.70 36.68 -8.22
CA SER A 44 2.40 37.34 -8.08
C SER A 44 1.80 37.63 -9.46
N SER A 45 0.49 37.45 -9.54
CA SER A 45 -0.44 37.97 -10.55
C SER A 45 -0.56 37.23 -11.90
N LEU A 46 -1.83 36.98 -12.22
CA LEU A 46 -2.41 36.68 -13.53
C LEU A 46 -1.76 37.53 -14.64
N LYS A 47 -0.86 36.95 -15.43
CA LYS A 47 -0.53 37.30 -16.85
C LYS A 47 0.60 36.44 -17.45
N GLY A 48 0.73 35.18 -17.01
CA GLY A 48 1.78 34.25 -17.46
C GLY A 48 1.27 33.08 -18.32
N PHE A 49 0.09 33.18 -18.92
CA PHE A 49 -0.58 32.03 -19.57
C PHE A 49 -0.63 32.11 -21.12
N VAL A 50 0.19 32.93 -21.78
CA VAL A 50 0.08 33.15 -23.25
C VAL A 50 1.38 32.99 -24.06
N CYS A 51 2.53 32.63 -23.47
CA CYS A 51 3.80 32.62 -24.24
C CYS A 51 4.57 31.29 -24.31
N LEU A 52 3.90 30.14 -24.28
CA LEU A 52 4.56 28.83 -24.52
C LEU A 52 3.83 27.96 -25.55
N PHE A 53 3.28 28.57 -26.60
CA PHE A 53 2.66 27.86 -27.73
C PHE A 53 3.30 28.13 -29.10
N LEU A 54 4.46 28.78 -29.17
CA LEU A 54 5.09 29.14 -30.45
C LEU A 54 6.61 29.06 -30.43
N VAL A 55 7.18 27.85 -30.35
CA VAL A 55 8.46 27.50 -31.01
C VAL A 55 8.50 25.98 -31.19
N GLY A 56 8.53 25.48 -32.42
CA GLY A 56 8.95 24.09 -32.68
C GLY A 56 8.23 23.28 -33.74
N VAL A 57 7.54 23.89 -34.71
CA VAL A 57 7.17 23.20 -35.97
C VAL A 57 7.90 23.86 -37.12
N SER A 58 8.76 23.10 -37.82
CA SER A 58 8.94 23.04 -39.28
C SER A 58 10.35 22.59 -39.68
N ILE A 59 10.46 21.96 -40.86
CA ILE A 59 11.65 21.57 -41.67
C ILE A 59 12.09 20.11 -41.42
N SER A 60 12.06 19.14 -42.35
CA SER A 60 11.73 19.12 -43.78
C SER A 60 11.53 17.67 -44.27
N ALA A 61 10.86 17.56 -45.42
CA ALA A 61 10.56 16.34 -46.16
C ALA A 61 11.70 15.81 -47.05
N ALA A 62 11.55 14.52 -47.39
CA ALA A 62 11.97 13.81 -48.62
C ALA A 62 13.46 13.53 -48.89
N ILE A 63 13.82 12.24 -48.81
CA ILE A 63 14.64 11.57 -49.84
C ILE A 63 14.05 10.17 -50.08
N ALA A 64 13.53 9.94 -51.28
CA ALA A 64 13.29 8.63 -51.85
C ALA A 64 14.51 8.25 -52.70
N SER A 65 15.08 7.06 -52.50
CA SER A 65 15.97 6.44 -53.50
C SER A 65 16.07 4.92 -53.28
N CYS A 66 15.39 4.21 -54.17
CA CYS A 66 15.72 2.97 -54.88
C CYS A 66 16.57 1.87 -54.22
N SER A 67 16.04 0.64 -54.23
CA SER A 67 16.83 -0.57 -54.53
C SER A 67 15.95 -1.64 -55.21
N PRO A 68 16.52 -2.46 -56.11
CA PRO A 68 15.78 -3.09 -57.21
C PRO A 68 15.23 -4.49 -56.90
N ASN A 69 14.16 -4.81 -57.61
CA ASN A 69 13.63 -6.15 -57.82
C ASN A 69 14.66 -7.07 -58.50
N ASN A 70 14.79 -8.29 -57.99
CA ASN A 70 15.20 -9.45 -58.79
C ASN A 70 14.34 -10.65 -58.41
N THR A 71 13.50 -11.07 -59.36
CA THR A 71 12.74 -12.31 -59.37
C THR A 71 13.60 -13.47 -59.87
N SER A 72 13.59 -14.61 -59.17
CA SER A 72 13.20 -15.93 -59.73
C SER A 72 13.30 -17.07 -58.69
N PRO A 73 12.57 -18.19 -58.88
CA PRO A 73 12.00 -18.99 -57.80
C PRO A 73 12.70 -20.34 -57.59
N SER A 74 12.61 -20.90 -56.37
CA SER A 74 12.88 -22.33 -56.08
C SER A 74 12.08 -22.82 -54.87
N ALA A 75 11.69 -24.09 -54.95
CA ALA A 75 10.63 -24.79 -54.26
C ALA A 75 10.85 -25.13 -52.75
N THR A 76 9.73 -25.06 -52.01
CA THR A 76 9.22 -25.97 -50.95
C THR A 76 10.08 -26.34 -49.72
N SER A 77 9.67 -25.86 -48.53
CA SER A 77 9.26 -26.75 -47.42
C SER A 77 8.49 -25.97 -46.35
N THR A 78 7.33 -26.52 -45.99
CA THR A 78 6.40 -26.06 -44.96
C THR A 78 6.97 -26.24 -43.57
N GLY A 79 7.16 -25.13 -42.86
CA GLY A 79 7.26 -25.07 -41.40
C GLY A 79 6.53 -23.82 -40.94
N ALA A 80 5.29 -23.98 -40.47
CA ALA A 80 4.51 -22.89 -39.88
C ALA A 80 5.13 -22.52 -38.52
N ALA A 81 6.18 -21.70 -38.55
CA ALA A 81 6.52 -20.85 -37.42
C ALA A 81 5.65 -19.59 -37.56
N SER A 82 4.73 -19.39 -36.62
CA SER A 82 4.07 -18.09 -36.45
C SER A 82 5.15 -17.00 -36.45
N PRO A 83 4.94 -15.87 -37.16
CA PRO A 83 5.87 -14.77 -37.03
C PRO A 83 5.83 -14.33 -35.57
N ALA A 84 6.95 -14.54 -34.86
CA ALA A 84 7.23 -13.83 -33.63
C ALA A 84 7.24 -12.34 -34.02
N GLY A 85 6.09 -11.70 -33.86
CA GLY A 85 5.98 -10.26 -33.98
C GLY A 85 7.03 -9.67 -33.06
N LYS A 86 7.88 -8.81 -33.62
CA LYS A 86 8.81 -7.98 -32.83
C LYS A 86 7.95 -7.11 -31.92
N SER A 87 7.64 -7.61 -30.73
CA SER A 87 6.87 -6.86 -29.75
C SER A 87 7.80 -5.78 -29.21
N GLY A 88 7.50 -4.52 -29.55
CA GLY A 88 8.24 -3.36 -29.04
C GLY A 88 8.27 -3.32 -27.52
N ASP A 89 9.10 -2.45 -26.96
CA ASP A 89 9.12 -2.21 -25.52
C ASP A 89 7.72 -1.79 -25.04
N ILE A 90 7.27 -2.36 -23.93
CA ILE A 90 5.97 -2.08 -23.31
C ILE A 90 6.19 -1.24 -22.05
N GLU A 91 5.34 -0.26 -21.84
CA GLU A 91 5.25 0.48 -20.58
C GLU A 91 3.92 0.17 -19.91
N LEU A 92 3.97 -0.16 -18.61
CA LEU A 92 2.79 -0.31 -17.76
C LEU A 92 2.71 0.84 -16.76
N THR A 93 1.50 1.27 -16.41
CA THR A 93 1.23 2.20 -15.33
C THR A 93 0.65 1.46 -14.14
N LEU A 94 1.43 1.36 -13.05
CA LEU A 94 0.97 0.85 -11.76
C LEU A 94 0.50 2.00 -10.87
N VAL A 95 -0.75 1.94 -10.44
CA VAL A 95 -1.30 2.81 -9.41
C VAL A 95 -1.48 2.02 -8.12
N SER A 96 -0.77 2.41 -7.07
CA SER A 96 -0.82 1.72 -5.78
C SER A 96 -0.82 2.69 -4.60
N TYR A 97 -0.95 2.17 -3.38
CA TYR A 97 -0.92 2.98 -2.16
C TYR A 97 0.47 3.05 -1.53
N ALA A 98 0.73 4.15 -0.81
CA ALA A 98 2.07 4.61 -0.41
C ALA A 98 2.99 3.54 0.21
N VAL A 99 2.46 2.71 1.12
CA VAL A 99 3.25 1.72 1.86
C VAL A 99 3.79 0.59 0.99
N THR A 100 3.16 0.31 -0.14
CA THR A 100 3.62 -0.75 -1.05
C THR A 100 4.82 -0.36 -1.91
N ARG A 101 5.18 0.94 -1.97
CA ARG A 101 6.24 1.43 -2.84
C ARG A 101 7.55 0.68 -2.64
N ALA A 102 7.98 0.48 -1.40
CA ALA A 102 9.24 -0.19 -1.09
C ALA A 102 9.27 -1.66 -1.55
N ALA A 103 8.10 -2.34 -1.56
CA ALA A 103 7.99 -3.69 -2.11
C ALA A 103 8.04 -3.66 -3.65
N TYR A 104 7.25 -2.80 -4.29
CA TYR A 104 7.21 -2.71 -5.75
C TYR A 104 8.53 -2.26 -6.38
N GLU A 105 9.32 -1.42 -5.71
CA GLU A 105 10.71 -1.08 -6.11
C GLU A 105 11.61 -2.32 -6.23
N LYS A 106 11.28 -3.43 -5.57
CA LYS A 106 11.97 -4.73 -5.69
C LYS A 106 11.26 -5.69 -6.63
N ILE A 107 9.93 -5.73 -6.61
CA ILE A 107 9.12 -6.65 -7.42
C ILE A 107 9.20 -6.31 -8.92
N ILE A 108 9.09 -5.03 -9.28
CA ILE A 108 9.03 -4.60 -10.69
C ILE A 108 10.28 -5.04 -11.48
N PRO A 109 11.53 -4.80 -11.01
CA PRO A 109 12.71 -5.29 -11.72
C PRO A 109 12.76 -6.81 -11.86
N GLN A 110 12.24 -7.55 -10.88
CA GLN A 110 12.20 -9.02 -10.92
C GLN A 110 11.22 -9.51 -12.01
N PHE A 111 10.03 -8.89 -12.08
CA PHE A 111 9.06 -9.17 -13.13
C PHE A 111 9.62 -8.82 -14.52
N ALA A 112 10.18 -7.62 -14.69
CA ALA A 112 10.73 -7.18 -15.97
C ALA A 112 11.84 -8.11 -16.47
N ALA A 113 12.71 -8.59 -15.57
CA ALA A 113 13.75 -9.57 -15.92
C ALA A 113 13.15 -10.91 -16.37
N LYS A 114 12.16 -11.44 -15.63
CA LYS A 114 11.45 -12.67 -16.00
C LYS A 114 10.76 -12.54 -17.35
N TRP A 115 10.02 -11.45 -17.57
CA TRP A 115 9.32 -11.20 -18.83
C TRP A 115 10.29 -11.11 -20.01
N LYS A 116 11.43 -10.41 -19.83
CA LYS A 116 12.45 -10.32 -20.87
C LYS A 116 13.04 -11.69 -21.21
N GLN A 117 13.28 -12.54 -20.22
CA GLN A 117 13.79 -13.89 -20.44
C GLN A 117 12.78 -14.78 -21.20
N GLU A 118 11.49 -14.68 -20.87
CA GLU A 118 10.44 -15.55 -21.44
C GLU A 118 9.94 -15.07 -22.81
N HIS A 119 9.91 -13.76 -23.05
CA HIS A 119 9.27 -13.16 -24.21
C HIS A 119 10.22 -12.33 -25.09
N ASN A 120 11.48 -12.16 -24.69
CA ASN A 120 12.46 -11.27 -25.34
C ASN A 120 11.97 -9.81 -25.50
N GLN A 121 11.04 -9.37 -24.66
CA GLN A 121 10.45 -8.04 -24.68
C GLN A 121 10.84 -7.24 -23.43
N ASN A 122 11.17 -5.95 -23.56
CA ASN A 122 11.42 -5.12 -22.39
C ASN A 122 10.10 -4.55 -21.84
N VAL A 123 9.99 -4.47 -20.52
CA VAL A 123 8.85 -3.86 -19.82
C VAL A 123 9.35 -2.79 -18.85
N THR A 124 8.81 -1.58 -18.96
CA THR A 124 9.02 -0.47 -18.02
C THR A 124 7.74 -0.18 -17.24
N PHE A 125 7.89 0.51 -16.10
CA PHE A 125 6.75 0.87 -15.25
C PHE A 125 6.74 2.36 -14.92
N ASN A 126 5.68 3.04 -15.32
CA ASN A 126 5.22 4.26 -14.66
C ASN A 126 4.54 3.88 -13.35
N GLN A 127 4.79 4.64 -12.29
CA GLN A 127 4.33 4.30 -10.94
C GLN A 127 3.74 5.53 -10.26
N SER A 128 2.60 5.35 -9.60
CA SER A 128 1.97 6.38 -8.79
C SER A 128 1.57 5.80 -7.44
N TYR A 129 2.02 6.47 -6.36
CA TYR A 129 1.81 6.05 -4.98
C TYR A 129 1.20 7.17 -4.16
N GLY A 130 0.13 6.87 -3.41
CA GLY A 130 -0.56 7.84 -2.58
C GLY A 130 -1.53 7.19 -1.59
N GLY A 131 -2.45 7.98 -1.03
CA GLY A 131 -3.57 7.41 -0.27
C GLY A 131 -4.52 6.67 -1.21
N SER A 132 -4.92 5.43 -0.87
CA SER A 132 -5.71 4.54 -1.72
C SER A 132 -6.93 5.21 -2.39
N GLY A 133 -7.77 5.90 -1.61
CA GLY A 133 -8.93 6.60 -2.16
C GLY A 133 -8.58 7.81 -3.06
N SER A 134 -7.44 8.48 -2.83
CA SER A 134 -6.96 9.53 -3.75
C SER A 134 -6.40 8.94 -5.03
N GLN A 135 -5.73 7.79 -4.97
CA GLN A 135 -5.26 7.06 -6.14
C GLN A 135 -6.42 6.54 -6.99
N ALA A 136 -7.45 5.97 -6.36
CA ALA A 136 -8.68 5.57 -7.07
C ALA A 136 -9.34 6.76 -7.79
N ARG A 137 -9.46 7.91 -7.12
CA ARG A 137 -9.97 9.15 -7.74
C ARG A 137 -9.09 9.60 -8.91
N ALA A 138 -7.76 9.61 -8.74
CA ALA A 138 -6.87 9.99 -9.83
C ALA A 138 -7.07 9.13 -11.08
N VAL A 139 -7.29 7.82 -10.92
CA VAL A 139 -7.59 6.90 -12.03
C VAL A 139 -8.94 7.24 -12.68
N ILE A 140 -9.98 7.47 -11.87
CA ILE A 140 -11.30 7.90 -12.34
C ILE A 140 -11.22 9.22 -13.12
N ASP A 141 -10.40 10.15 -12.65
CA ASP A 141 -10.21 11.49 -13.24
C ASP A 141 -9.25 11.50 -14.45
N GLY A 142 -8.72 10.34 -14.87
CA GLY A 142 -7.97 10.19 -16.13
C GLY A 142 -6.51 9.76 -16.01
N LEU A 143 -6.00 9.41 -14.82
CA LEU A 143 -4.72 8.71 -14.71
C LEU A 143 -4.84 7.31 -15.29
N GLU A 144 -4.24 7.07 -16.46
CA GLU A 144 -4.41 5.83 -17.24
C GLU A 144 -3.60 4.66 -16.66
N ALA A 145 -3.99 4.19 -15.48
CA ALA A 145 -3.42 2.99 -14.86
C ALA A 145 -3.74 1.74 -15.68
N ASP A 146 -2.76 0.87 -15.90
CA ASP A 146 -2.97 -0.48 -16.45
C ASP A 146 -3.33 -1.46 -15.33
N VAL A 147 -2.74 -1.26 -14.14
CA VAL A 147 -2.98 -2.08 -12.95
C VAL A 147 -3.21 -1.16 -11.75
N VAL A 148 -4.24 -1.47 -10.98
CA VAL A 148 -4.48 -0.85 -9.66
C VAL A 148 -4.25 -1.88 -8.56
N ALA A 149 -3.42 -1.55 -7.58
CA ALA A 149 -3.24 -2.33 -6.36
C ALA A 149 -3.58 -1.44 -5.16
N LEU A 150 -4.82 -1.51 -4.68
CA LEU A 150 -5.37 -0.54 -3.74
C LEU A 150 -5.44 -1.13 -2.32
N ALA A 151 -5.66 -0.26 -1.32
CA ALA A 151 -5.59 -0.70 0.07
C ALA A 151 -6.84 -1.48 0.52
N LEU A 152 -7.95 -1.41 -0.22
CA LEU A 152 -9.23 -2.03 0.12
C LEU A 152 -10.18 -2.10 -1.08
N ALA A 153 -11.05 -3.11 -1.09
CA ALA A 153 -11.97 -3.39 -2.21
C ALA A 153 -12.91 -2.23 -2.57
N LEU A 154 -13.35 -1.42 -1.60
CA LEU A 154 -14.21 -0.26 -1.91
C LEU A 154 -13.54 0.77 -2.84
N ASP A 155 -12.21 0.90 -2.79
CA ASP A 155 -11.53 1.84 -3.68
C ASP A 155 -11.43 1.28 -5.10
N THR A 156 -11.17 -0.02 -5.25
CA THR A 156 -11.26 -0.71 -6.55
C THR A 156 -12.69 -0.68 -7.09
N LYS A 157 -13.71 -0.88 -6.23
CA LYS A 157 -15.12 -0.81 -6.60
C LYS A 157 -15.53 0.56 -7.16
N LYS A 158 -14.94 1.65 -6.69
CA LYS A 158 -15.18 2.99 -7.27
C LYS A 158 -14.64 3.09 -8.71
N VAL A 159 -13.49 2.47 -8.98
CA VAL A 159 -12.89 2.43 -10.32
C VAL A 159 -13.75 1.56 -11.26
N GLU A 160 -14.27 0.44 -10.76
CA GLU A 160 -15.28 -0.39 -11.46
C GLU A 160 -16.58 0.40 -11.74
N GLN A 161 -17.13 1.08 -10.74
CA GLN A 161 -18.34 1.90 -10.88
C GLN A 161 -18.17 3.07 -11.87
N ALA A 162 -16.95 3.55 -12.07
CA ALA A 162 -16.62 4.53 -13.11
C ALA A 162 -16.51 3.92 -14.53
N GLY A 163 -16.68 2.59 -14.65
CA GLY A 163 -16.64 1.86 -15.92
C GLY A 163 -15.24 1.65 -16.47
N LEU A 164 -14.20 1.74 -15.63
CA LEU A 164 -12.80 1.51 -16.04
C LEU A 164 -12.37 0.05 -15.85
N ILE A 165 -12.94 -0.62 -14.84
CA ILE A 165 -12.79 -2.06 -14.56
C ILE A 165 -14.14 -2.73 -14.78
N LEU A 166 -14.15 -3.93 -15.35
CA LEU A 166 -15.36 -4.71 -15.55
C LEU A 166 -15.84 -5.37 -14.25
N PRO A 167 -17.16 -5.56 -14.06
CA PRO A 167 -17.67 -6.29 -12.91
C PRO A 167 -17.13 -7.73 -12.84
N GLY A 168 -16.78 -8.19 -11.64
CA GLY A 168 -16.25 -9.53 -11.41
C GLY A 168 -14.73 -9.62 -11.30
N TRP A 169 -14.03 -8.48 -11.28
CA TRP A 169 -12.58 -8.39 -11.11
C TRP A 169 -12.06 -9.16 -9.89
N GLU A 170 -12.87 -9.31 -8.84
CA GLU A 170 -12.51 -10.10 -7.66
C GLU A 170 -12.19 -11.57 -8.01
N SER A 171 -12.72 -12.09 -9.11
CA SER A 171 -12.51 -13.49 -9.53
C SER A 171 -11.41 -13.65 -10.59
N GLU A 172 -10.80 -12.56 -11.05
CA GLU A 172 -9.84 -12.59 -12.17
C GLU A 172 -8.41 -12.92 -11.73
N ALA A 173 -8.12 -12.83 -10.43
CA ALA A 173 -6.84 -13.20 -9.86
C ALA A 173 -7.01 -14.10 -8.62
N ALA A 174 -5.94 -14.80 -8.26
CA ALA A 174 -5.95 -15.73 -7.14
C ALA A 174 -6.38 -15.06 -5.83
N ASN A 175 -6.91 -15.86 -4.90
CA ASN A 175 -7.33 -15.42 -3.57
C ASN A 175 -8.35 -14.27 -3.60
N ASN A 176 -9.34 -14.34 -4.50
CA ASN A 176 -10.33 -13.28 -4.72
C ASN A 176 -9.67 -11.92 -5.05
N ALA A 177 -8.65 -11.97 -5.91
CA ALA A 177 -7.82 -10.82 -6.27
C ALA A 177 -7.12 -10.10 -5.10
N ILE A 178 -6.95 -10.78 -3.96
CA ILE A 178 -6.24 -10.26 -2.79
C ILE A 178 -4.76 -10.65 -2.85
N VAL A 179 -3.90 -9.66 -3.02
CA VAL A 179 -2.44 -9.86 -3.21
C VAL A 179 -1.65 -9.82 -1.91
N THR A 180 -2.15 -9.08 -0.91
CA THR A 180 -1.55 -9.00 0.43
C THR A 180 -2.65 -8.90 1.47
N LYS A 181 -2.32 -9.31 2.70
CA LYS A 181 -3.18 -9.16 3.87
C LYS A 181 -2.50 -8.35 4.96
N SER A 182 -3.30 -7.74 5.81
CA SER A 182 -2.89 -7.28 7.12
C SER A 182 -4.01 -7.53 8.12
N VAL A 183 -3.81 -7.07 9.36
CA VAL A 183 -4.78 -7.14 10.44
C VAL A 183 -4.68 -5.90 11.30
N ALA A 184 -5.67 -5.65 12.16
CA ALA A 184 -5.57 -4.55 13.10
C ALA A 184 -4.55 -4.87 14.22
N ALA A 185 -3.78 -3.86 14.59
CA ALA A 185 -2.81 -3.85 15.67
C ALA A 185 -3.15 -2.73 16.66
N LEU A 186 -2.98 -3.02 17.95
CA LEU A 186 -3.14 -2.10 19.06
C LEU A 186 -1.76 -1.61 19.48
N VAL A 187 -1.35 -0.45 18.97
CA VAL A 187 -0.05 0.16 19.31
C VAL A 187 -0.17 0.85 20.65
N THR A 188 0.71 0.53 21.59
CA THR A 188 0.69 1.04 22.96
C THR A 188 1.89 1.95 23.23
N ARG A 189 1.83 2.73 24.31
CA ARG A 189 3.02 3.42 24.84
C ARG A 189 4.04 2.43 25.36
N ASP A 190 5.30 2.86 25.45
CA ASP A 190 6.38 2.05 26.03
C ASP A 190 6.00 1.50 27.41
N GLY A 191 6.27 0.22 27.62
CA GLY A 191 5.90 -0.51 28.84
C GLY A 191 4.41 -0.88 28.96
N ASN A 192 3.56 -0.49 28.01
CA ASN A 192 2.11 -0.75 27.99
C ASN A 192 1.43 -0.42 29.34
N PRO A 193 1.44 0.86 29.77
CA PRO A 193 1.00 1.26 31.12
C PRO A 193 -0.48 0.96 31.38
N LYS A 194 -1.31 0.95 30.33
CA LYS A 194 -2.75 0.61 30.40
C LYS A 194 -3.05 -0.89 30.31
N LYS A 195 -2.00 -1.72 30.17
CA LYS A 195 -2.10 -3.18 30.06
C LYS A 195 -3.07 -3.61 28.95
N ILE A 196 -3.01 -2.96 27.79
CA ILE A 196 -3.86 -3.27 26.64
C ILE A 196 -3.39 -4.59 26.04
N GLN A 197 -4.30 -5.55 25.92
CA GLN A 197 -4.04 -6.86 25.30
C GLN A 197 -5.14 -7.27 24.31
N THR A 198 -6.34 -6.73 24.47
CA THR A 198 -7.53 -7.12 23.73
C THR A 198 -8.36 -5.90 23.33
N TRP A 199 -9.30 -6.10 22.41
CA TRP A 199 -10.31 -5.08 22.06
C TRP A 199 -11.08 -4.59 23.29
N ALA A 200 -11.42 -5.47 24.23
CA ALA A 200 -12.17 -5.14 25.44
C ALA A 200 -11.46 -4.07 26.30
N ASP A 201 -10.13 -4.05 26.30
CA ASP A 201 -9.35 -3.09 27.07
C ASP A 201 -9.52 -1.65 26.58
N LEU A 202 -9.89 -1.45 25.32
CA LEU A 202 -10.11 -0.13 24.72
C LEU A 202 -11.35 0.58 25.28
N ALA A 203 -12.25 -0.18 25.91
CA ALA A 203 -13.49 0.32 26.49
C ALA A 203 -13.35 0.66 27.99
N LYS A 204 -12.14 0.61 28.57
CA LYS A 204 -11.88 1.04 29.95
C LYS A 204 -11.90 2.58 30.05
N ASP A 205 -12.52 3.11 31.09
CA ASP A 205 -12.82 4.55 31.20
C ASP A 205 -11.55 5.44 31.27
N ASP A 206 -10.42 4.86 31.71
CA ASP A 206 -9.14 5.54 31.83
C ASP A 206 -8.25 5.41 30.58
N VAL A 207 -8.73 4.79 29.51
CA VAL A 207 -8.00 4.59 28.25
C VAL A 207 -8.44 5.62 27.21
N LYS A 208 -7.47 6.23 26.52
CA LYS A 208 -7.69 7.12 25.37
C LYS A 208 -7.25 6.44 24.08
N VAL A 209 -8.19 6.24 23.17
CA VAL A 209 -7.98 5.51 21.92
C VAL A 209 -7.79 6.49 20.77
N ILE A 210 -6.76 6.28 19.95
CA ILE A 210 -6.57 6.98 18.68
C ILE A 210 -6.99 6.04 17.55
N THR A 211 -7.91 6.51 16.71
CA THR A 211 -8.31 5.89 15.45
C THR A 211 -8.80 6.98 14.52
N ALA A 212 -8.58 6.84 13.21
CA ALA A 212 -9.07 7.80 12.23
C ALA A 212 -10.61 7.75 12.11
N ASN A 213 -11.19 8.70 11.36
CA ASN A 213 -12.62 8.80 11.11
C ASN A 213 -13.09 7.82 10.00
N PRO A 214 -14.00 6.86 10.28
CA PRO A 214 -14.55 5.93 9.27
C PRO A 214 -15.27 6.58 8.08
N LYS A 215 -15.80 7.80 8.26
CA LYS A 215 -16.46 8.54 7.15
C LYS A 215 -15.45 8.97 6.08
N THR A 216 -14.22 9.26 6.47
CA THR A 216 -13.18 9.79 5.56
C THR A 216 -12.01 8.84 5.32
N SER A 217 -11.85 7.80 6.15
CA SER A 217 -10.71 6.88 6.12
C SER A 217 -11.17 5.42 5.97
N GLY A 218 -10.77 4.76 4.88
CA GLY A 218 -10.94 3.32 4.73
C GLY A 218 -10.18 2.52 5.80
N GLY A 219 -9.00 3.05 6.19
CA GLY A 219 -8.30 2.78 7.46
C GLY A 219 -9.21 2.47 8.64
N ALA A 220 -9.99 3.49 8.95
CA ALA A 220 -10.85 3.49 10.11
C ALA A 220 -12.08 2.59 9.97
N ARG A 221 -12.53 2.33 8.73
CA ARG A 221 -13.62 1.37 8.51
C ARG A 221 -13.19 -0.03 8.93
N TRP A 222 -11.99 -0.47 8.54
CA TRP A 222 -11.45 -1.74 9.02
C TRP A 222 -11.29 -1.79 10.54
N ASN A 223 -10.78 -0.71 11.15
CA ASN A 223 -10.69 -0.60 12.62
C ASN A 223 -12.07 -0.74 13.29
N PHE A 224 -13.08 -0.05 12.77
CA PHE A 224 -14.46 -0.13 13.25
C PHE A 224 -15.00 -1.57 13.15
N LEU A 225 -14.79 -2.24 12.01
CA LEU A 225 -15.24 -3.62 11.80
C LEU A 225 -14.48 -4.62 12.68
N GLY A 226 -13.20 -4.36 12.98
CA GLY A 226 -12.43 -5.12 13.97
C GLY A 226 -13.05 -5.04 15.36
N LEU A 227 -13.44 -3.84 15.81
CA LEU A 227 -14.16 -3.64 17.06
C LEU A 227 -15.51 -4.36 17.05
N TRP A 228 -16.33 -4.15 16.02
CA TRP A 228 -17.65 -4.78 15.90
C TRP A 228 -17.56 -6.30 15.91
N GLY A 229 -16.71 -6.87 15.05
CA GLY A 229 -16.53 -8.30 14.92
C GLY A 229 -15.87 -8.95 16.14
N SER A 230 -15.10 -8.21 16.95
CA SER A 230 -14.60 -8.73 18.23
C SER A 230 -15.72 -9.21 19.16
N VAL A 231 -16.90 -8.61 19.05
CA VAL A 231 -18.11 -8.99 19.80
C VAL A 231 -18.94 -10.00 19.02
N THR A 232 -19.27 -9.72 17.75
CA THR A 232 -20.20 -10.59 17.01
C THR A 232 -19.60 -11.94 16.63
N LYS A 233 -18.27 -12.06 16.53
CA LYS A 233 -17.59 -13.33 16.25
C LYS A 233 -17.29 -14.14 17.51
N THR A 234 -17.66 -13.64 18.69
CA THR A 234 -17.50 -14.32 19.98
C THR A 234 -18.84 -14.59 20.69
N GLY A 235 -19.95 -14.54 19.94
CA GLY A 235 -21.29 -14.87 20.43
C GLY A 235 -22.12 -13.68 20.92
N GLY A 236 -21.62 -12.45 20.78
CA GLY A 236 -22.44 -11.25 20.94
C GLY A 236 -23.35 -11.00 19.74
N ASP A 237 -24.44 -10.27 19.97
CA ASP A 237 -25.32 -9.77 18.91
C ASP A 237 -24.95 -8.33 18.51
N ASP A 238 -25.66 -7.79 17.52
CA ASP A 238 -25.44 -6.43 17.03
C ASP A 238 -25.66 -5.37 18.13
N ALA A 239 -26.60 -5.59 19.06
CA ALA A 239 -26.86 -4.64 20.14
C ALA A 239 -25.67 -4.55 21.11
N LYS A 240 -25.10 -5.70 21.51
CA LYS A 240 -23.89 -5.74 22.33
C LYS A 240 -22.68 -5.15 21.61
N ALA A 241 -22.57 -5.37 20.30
CA ALA A 241 -21.51 -4.78 19.50
C ALA A 241 -21.65 -3.25 19.45
N GLU A 242 -22.85 -2.72 19.24
CA GLU A 242 -23.11 -1.28 19.25
C GLU A 242 -22.80 -0.66 20.61
N GLU A 243 -23.19 -1.29 21.72
CA GLU A 243 -22.86 -0.84 23.08
C GLU A 243 -21.34 -0.79 23.31
N PHE A 244 -20.64 -1.88 22.97
CA PHE A 244 -19.19 -1.97 23.12
C PHE A 244 -18.46 -0.91 22.28
N VAL A 245 -18.81 -0.80 21.00
CA VAL A 245 -18.18 0.16 20.08
C VAL A 245 -18.48 1.59 20.53
N THR A 246 -19.70 1.88 21.01
CA THR A 246 -20.05 3.18 21.61
C THR A 246 -19.12 3.50 22.78
N LYS A 247 -18.89 2.53 23.69
CA LYS A 247 -17.99 2.73 24.82
C LYS A 247 -16.55 3.03 24.37
N VAL A 248 -16.05 2.33 23.35
CA VAL A 248 -14.73 2.61 22.76
C VAL A 248 -14.67 3.99 22.11
N TYR A 249 -15.68 4.41 21.34
CA TYR A 249 -15.67 5.72 20.69
C TYR A 249 -15.86 6.90 21.65
N LYS A 250 -16.48 6.68 22.83
CA LYS A 250 -16.44 7.65 23.95
C LYS A 250 -15.01 7.89 24.45
N ASN A 251 -14.14 6.88 24.35
CA ASN A 251 -12.72 6.97 24.70
C ASN A 251 -11.85 7.57 23.59
N VAL A 252 -12.39 7.92 22.42
CA VAL A 252 -11.64 8.53 21.31
C VAL A 252 -11.66 10.06 21.42
N PRO A 253 -10.60 10.75 21.87
CA PRO A 253 -10.68 12.19 22.15
C PRO A 253 -10.76 13.05 20.88
N VAL A 254 -10.15 12.57 19.79
CA VAL A 254 -10.12 13.22 18.48
C VAL A 254 -10.32 12.16 17.40
N LEU A 255 -10.93 12.54 16.29
CA LEU A 255 -11.10 11.68 15.11
C LEU A 255 -10.33 12.29 13.93
N PRO A 256 -9.04 11.95 13.78
CA PRO A 256 -8.21 12.38 12.65
C PRO A 256 -8.83 11.98 11.31
N ARG A 257 -8.59 12.76 10.25
CA ARG A 257 -9.26 12.56 8.96
C ARG A 257 -8.83 11.26 8.28
N ASP A 258 -7.58 10.83 8.45
CA ASP A 258 -7.04 9.60 7.87
C ASP A 258 -6.02 8.90 8.77
N ALA A 259 -5.60 7.70 8.35
CA ALA A 259 -4.66 6.88 9.11
C ALA A 259 -3.31 7.56 9.36
N ARG A 260 -2.85 8.43 8.45
CA ARG A 260 -1.59 9.17 8.62
C ARG A 260 -1.73 10.22 9.71
N GLU A 261 -2.81 11.00 9.70
CA GLU A 261 -3.08 11.97 10.77
C GLU A 261 -3.25 11.29 12.14
N ALA A 262 -3.83 10.08 12.18
CA ALA A 262 -3.91 9.27 13.40
C ALA A 262 -2.54 8.81 13.90
N SER A 263 -1.67 8.34 13.00
CA SER A 263 -0.28 8.03 13.33
C SER A 263 0.48 9.26 13.83
N ASP A 264 0.36 10.41 13.15
CA ASP A 264 1.03 11.65 13.57
C ASP A 264 0.56 12.11 14.96
N ALA A 265 -0.75 12.02 15.25
CA ALA A 265 -1.30 12.32 16.57
C ALA A 265 -0.70 11.41 17.66
N PHE A 266 -0.56 10.11 17.38
CA PHE A 266 -0.04 9.16 18.36
C PHE A 266 1.49 9.21 18.52
N PHE A 267 2.24 9.05 17.42
CA PHE A 267 3.70 8.92 17.43
C PHE A 267 4.41 10.25 17.64
N LYS A 268 3.94 11.33 17.00
CA LYS A 268 4.63 12.63 17.01
C LYS A 268 4.10 13.59 18.05
N GLN A 269 2.78 13.61 18.25
CA GLN A 269 2.13 14.53 19.18
C GLN A 269 1.88 13.92 20.56
N GLY A 270 2.13 12.62 20.75
CA GLY A 270 2.00 11.96 22.05
C GLY A 270 0.57 11.85 22.55
N GLN A 271 -0.45 11.92 21.68
CA GLN A 271 -1.85 11.86 22.07
C GLN A 271 -2.35 10.41 22.24
N GLY A 272 -3.16 10.17 23.26
CA GLY A 272 -3.79 8.88 23.53
C GLY A 272 -2.84 7.81 24.13
N ASP A 273 -3.44 6.75 24.64
CA ASP A 273 -2.76 5.62 25.28
C ASP A 273 -2.53 4.46 24.30
N VAL A 274 -3.40 4.33 23.31
CA VAL A 274 -3.40 3.26 22.32
C VAL A 274 -3.86 3.77 20.97
N LEU A 275 -3.17 3.36 19.90
CA LEU A 275 -3.56 3.60 18.50
C LEU A 275 -4.04 2.29 17.89
N ILE A 276 -5.21 2.29 17.26
CA ILE A 276 -5.64 1.21 16.36
C ILE A 276 -5.12 1.54 14.97
N ASN A 277 -4.21 0.71 14.46
CA ASN A 277 -3.67 0.83 13.11
C ASN A 277 -3.43 -0.54 12.49
N TYR A 278 -2.94 -0.61 11.26
CA TYR A 278 -2.67 -1.88 10.61
C TYR A 278 -1.30 -2.42 11.01
N GLU A 279 -1.19 -3.74 11.16
CA GLU A 279 0.07 -4.39 11.51
C GLU A 279 1.22 -4.03 10.56
N ASN A 280 0.95 -3.94 9.24
CA ASN A 280 1.97 -3.58 8.26
C ASN A 280 2.48 -2.13 8.46
N GLU A 281 1.59 -1.20 8.81
CA GLU A 281 1.95 0.20 9.08
C GLU A 281 2.82 0.31 10.34
N VAL A 282 2.51 -0.48 11.37
CA VAL A 282 3.27 -0.50 12.63
C VAL A 282 4.66 -1.11 12.43
N ILE A 283 4.75 -2.18 11.65
CA ILE A 283 6.03 -2.80 11.28
C ILE A 283 6.86 -1.80 10.47
N LEU A 284 6.26 -1.15 9.47
CA LEU A 284 6.95 -0.15 8.65
C LEU A 284 7.45 1.05 9.48
N ALA A 285 6.62 1.57 10.40
CA ALA A 285 7.02 2.62 11.32
C ALA A 285 8.24 2.19 12.15
N GLY A 286 8.25 0.95 12.65
CA GLY A 286 9.38 0.37 13.37
C GLY A 286 10.66 0.27 12.54
N LEU A 287 10.55 -0.09 11.25
CA LEU A 287 11.69 -0.10 10.31
C LEU A 287 12.26 1.31 10.07
N ASN A 288 11.42 2.34 10.19
CA ASN A 288 11.80 3.75 10.06
C ASN A 288 12.23 4.41 11.39
N GLY A 289 12.39 3.63 12.46
CA GLY A 289 12.85 4.11 13.77
C GLY A 289 11.76 4.59 14.73
N GLU A 290 10.48 4.53 14.34
CA GLU A 290 9.32 4.85 15.18
C GLU A 290 8.75 3.59 15.85
N LYS A 291 9.63 2.78 16.46
CA LYS A 291 9.23 1.48 17.03
C LYS A 291 8.54 1.65 18.40
N LEU A 292 7.26 1.30 18.45
CA LEU A 292 6.50 1.16 19.70
C LEU A 292 5.99 -0.29 19.88
N PRO A 293 5.74 -0.73 21.12
CA PRO A 293 5.13 -2.04 21.37
C PRO A 293 3.69 -2.06 20.85
N TYR A 294 3.29 -3.17 20.24
CA TYR A 294 1.91 -3.38 19.79
C TYR A 294 1.43 -4.79 20.14
N VAL A 295 0.11 -4.96 20.15
CA VAL A 295 -0.56 -6.24 20.33
C VAL A 295 -1.44 -6.52 19.12
N VAL A 296 -1.45 -7.75 18.64
CA VAL A 296 -2.40 -8.24 17.62
C VAL A 296 -3.48 -9.04 18.36
N PRO A 297 -4.75 -8.58 18.39
CA PRO A 297 -5.82 -9.29 19.06
C PRO A 297 -6.10 -10.68 18.46
N ASP A 298 -6.49 -11.64 19.32
CA ASP A 298 -6.80 -13.03 18.94
C ASP A 298 -8.07 -13.16 18.07
N VAL A 299 -8.99 -12.21 18.18
CA VAL A 299 -10.15 -12.06 17.29
C VAL A 299 -9.90 -10.84 16.44
N ASN A 300 -9.79 -11.00 15.13
CA ASN A 300 -9.37 -9.91 14.26
C ASN A 300 -10.00 -10.03 12.88
N ILE A 301 -9.94 -8.93 12.13
CA ILE A 301 -10.42 -8.86 10.76
C ILE A 301 -9.24 -8.94 9.78
N SER A 302 -9.41 -9.70 8.70
CA SER A 302 -8.50 -9.70 7.56
C SER A 302 -8.66 -8.39 6.81
N ILE A 303 -7.60 -7.59 6.81
CA ILE A 303 -7.51 -6.36 6.02
C ILE A 303 -6.95 -6.78 4.66
N ASP A 304 -7.87 -7.02 3.73
CA ASP A 304 -7.55 -7.57 2.41
C ASP A 304 -7.22 -6.44 1.42
N ASN A 305 -6.03 -6.51 0.80
CA ASN A 305 -5.58 -5.52 -0.18
C ASN A 305 -5.73 -6.09 -1.60
N PRO A 306 -6.66 -5.55 -2.42
CA PRO A 306 -6.92 -6.05 -3.75
C PRO A 306 -5.91 -5.57 -4.81
N VAL A 307 -5.81 -6.33 -5.89
CA VAL A 307 -5.21 -5.93 -7.16
C VAL A 307 -6.21 -6.17 -8.29
N ALA A 308 -6.23 -5.30 -9.30
CA ALA A 308 -7.07 -5.48 -10.48
C ALA A 308 -6.38 -4.90 -11.73
N VAL A 309 -6.65 -5.51 -12.87
CA VAL A 309 -6.32 -4.94 -14.19
C VAL A 309 -7.38 -3.91 -14.54
N VAL A 310 -6.98 -2.79 -15.13
CA VAL A 310 -7.93 -1.74 -15.56
C VAL A 310 -8.27 -1.96 -17.02
N ASP A 311 -9.34 -2.71 -17.25
CA ASP A 311 -9.75 -3.21 -18.57
C ASP A 311 -9.69 -2.18 -19.68
N LYS A 312 -10.35 -1.04 -19.46
CA LYS A 312 -10.44 0.02 -20.47
C LYS A 312 -9.07 0.54 -20.89
N ASN A 313 -8.13 0.64 -19.96
CA ASN A 313 -6.81 1.20 -20.21
C ASN A 313 -5.90 0.16 -20.84
N VAL A 314 -5.91 -1.09 -20.36
CA VAL A 314 -5.08 -2.13 -20.97
C VAL A 314 -5.49 -2.49 -22.39
N ASP A 315 -6.80 -2.39 -22.70
CA ASP A 315 -7.31 -2.56 -24.06
C ASP A 315 -6.93 -1.38 -24.95
N LYS A 316 -6.99 -0.16 -24.41
CA LYS A 316 -6.55 1.06 -25.11
C LYS A 316 -5.05 1.04 -25.41
N HIS A 317 -4.24 0.58 -24.46
CA HIS A 317 -2.78 0.56 -24.57
C HIS A 317 -2.24 -0.69 -25.28
N GLY A 318 -3.05 -1.74 -25.42
CA GLY A 318 -2.61 -3.04 -25.94
C GLY A 318 -1.68 -3.78 -24.97
N THR A 319 -1.83 -3.58 -23.66
CA THR A 319 -0.93 -4.05 -22.60
C THR A 319 -1.49 -5.20 -21.77
N ARG A 320 -2.73 -5.64 -22.05
CA ARG A 320 -3.48 -6.63 -21.23
C ARG A 320 -2.67 -7.85 -20.84
N ALA A 321 -2.03 -8.53 -21.80
CA ALA A 321 -1.26 -9.74 -21.53
C ALA A 321 -0.11 -9.52 -20.53
N VAL A 322 0.58 -8.37 -20.61
CA VAL A 322 1.69 -8.06 -19.69
C VAL A 322 1.16 -7.61 -18.33
N ALA A 323 0.06 -6.85 -18.30
CA ALA A 323 -0.59 -6.43 -17.07
C ALA A 323 -1.12 -7.62 -16.27
N GLU A 324 -1.83 -8.55 -16.92
CA GLU A 324 -2.30 -9.80 -16.31
C GLU A 324 -1.12 -10.66 -15.81
N ALA A 325 -0.05 -10.79 -16.60
CA ALA A 325 1.14 -11.51 -16.17
C ALA A 325 1.83 -10.85 -14.98
N PHE A 326 1.84 -9.51 -14.90
CA PHE A 326 2.35 -8.79 -13.74
C PHE A 326 1.49 -9.08 -12.51
N VAL A 327 0.16 -9.01 -12.62
CA VAL A 327 -0.76 -9.36 -11.53
C VAL A 327 -0.51 -10.79 -11.03
N GLN A 328 -0.41 -11.76 -11.93
CA GLN A 328 -0.09 -13.15 -11.55
C GLN A 328 1.29 -13.27 -10.89
N PHE A 329 2.29 -12.50 -11.35
CA PHE A 329 3.62 -12.50 -10.76
C PHE A 329 3.60 -12.06 -9.29
N LEU A 330 2.69 -11.18 -8.89
CA LEU A 330 2.58 -10.71 -7.51
C LEU A 330 2.27 -11.84 -6.51
N TYR A 331 1.68 -12.95 -6.97
CA TYR A 331 1.36 -14.12 -6.15
C TYR A 331 2.52 -15.11 -6.03
N THR A 332 3.61 -14.91 -6.77
CA THR A 332 4.77 -15.80 -6.69
C THR A 332 5.47 -15.69 -5.33
N PRO A 333 6.14 -16.75 -4.84
CA PRO A 333 6.92 -16.67 -3.61
C PRO A 333 7.98 -15.55 -3.62
N GLN A 334 8.51 -15.22 -4.79
CA GLN A 334 9.50 -14.15 -4.92
C GLN A 334 8.89 -12.78 -4.61
N ALA A 335 7.76 -12.44 -5.23
CA ALA A 335 7.08 -11.17 -4.99
C ALA A 335 6.51 -11.10 -3.55
N GLN A 336 5.93 -12.21 -3.08
CA GLN A 336 5.36 -12.29 -1.73
C GLN A 336 6.42 -12.03 -0.63
N ARG A 337 7.66 -12.51 -0.80
CA ARG A 337 8.76 -12.17 0.12
C ARG A 337 9.12 -10.68 0.14
N GLU A 338 8.90 -9.93 -0.93
CA GLU A 338 9.13 -8.48 -0.91
C GLU A 338 8.02 -7.75 -0.13
N PHE A 339 6.79 -8.24 -0.20
CA PHE A 339 5.68 -7.72 0.62
C PHE A 339 5.89 -7.97 2.12
N THR A 340 6.43 -9.13 2.52
CA THR A 340 6.68 -9.41 3.94
C THR A 340 7.74 -8.50 4.56
N LYS A 341 8.75 -8.08 3.78
CA LYS A 341 9.79 -7.13 4.23
C LYS A 341 9.24 -5.77 4.63
N VAL A 342 8.05 -5.41 4.14
CA VAL A 342 7.36 -4.16 4.49
C VAL A 342 6.14 -4.40 5.38
N GLY A 343 6.04 -5.59 5.98
CA GLY A 343 5.09 -5.91 7.05
C GLY A 343 3.74 -6.48 6.62
N PHE A 344 3.55 -6.81 5.34
CA PHE A 344 2.33 -7.50 4.92
C PHE A 344 2.38 -9.00 5.21
N ARG A 345 1.24 -9.55 5.60
CA ARG A 345 1.04 -10.99 5.67
C ARG A 345 0.92 -11.53 4.24
N PRO A 346 1.72 -12.54 3.86
CA PRO A 346 1.71 -13.08 2.51
C PRO A 346 0.44 -13.91 2.26
N VAL A 347 0.10 -14.10 0.99
CA VAL A 347 -0.98 -15.00 0.54
C VAL A 347 -0.45 -16.29 -0.09
N ASP A 348 0.87 -16.38 -0.31
CA ASP A 348 1.54 -17.61 -0.74
C ASP A 348 1.81 -18.52 0.47
N PRO A 349 1.36 -19.79 0.46
CA PRO A 349 1.51 -20.71 1.58
C PRO A 349 2.97 -21.04 1.96
N THR A 350 3.89 -21.00 0.99
CA THR A 350 5.31 -21.29 1.25
C THR A 350 5.92 -20.12 2.00
N VAL A 351 5.68 -18.89 1.53
CA VAL A 351 6.16 -17.68 2.20
C VAL A 351 5.49 -17.51 3.56
N GLU A 352 4.20 -17.84 3.70
CA GLU A 352 3.50 -17.84 5.00
C GLU A 352 4.22 -18.71 6.04
N GLN A 353 4.68 -19.90 5.65
CA GLN A 353 5.46 -20.77 6.53
C GLN A 353 6.85 -20.19 6.85
N GLU A 354 7.53 -19.60 5.87
CA GLU A 354 8.86 -18.98 6.05
C GLU A 354 8.84 -17.84 7.08
N VAL A 355 7.75 -17.06 7.12
CA VAL A 355 7.62 -15.87 7.97
C VAL A 355 6.70 -16.07 9.17
N ALA A 356 6.32 -17.31 9.49
CA ALA A 356 5.36 -17.62 10.56
C ALA A 356 5.80 -17.12 11.95
N ASN A 357 7.09 -16.87 12.17
CA ASN A 357 7.63 -16.29 13.39
C ASN A 357 7.60 -14.75 13.44
N GLN A 358 7.34 -14.08 12.32
CA GLN A 358 7.26 -12.62 12.21
C GLN A 358 5.86 -12.10 12.53
N PHE A 359 4.82 -12.90 12.24
CA PHE A 359 3.43 -12.52 12.42
C PHE A 359 2.77 -13.37 13.51
N PRO A 360 2.17 -12.76 14.54
CA PRO A 360 1.39 -13.50 15.53
C PRO A 360 0.25 -14.28 14.88
N LYS A 361 0.02 -15.50 15.37
CA LYS A 361 -1.15 -16.32 15.00
C LYS A 361 -2.41 -15.70 15.59
N ILE A 362 -3.51 -15.78 14.83
CA ILE A 362 -4.81 -15.22 15.20
C ILE A 362 -5.78 -16.39 15.33
N LYS A 363 -6.49 -16.47 16.46
CA LYS A 363 -7.39 -17.60 16.75
C LYS A 363 -8.67 -17.53 15.94
N THR A 364 -9.22 -16.33 15.76
CA THR A 364 -10.46 -16.08 15.03
C THR A 364 -10.21 -14.93 14.06
N LEU A 365 -9.87 -15.27 12.82
CA LEU A 365 -9.75 -14.30 11.73
C LEU A 365 -11.03 -14.36 10.89
N PHE A 366 -11.72 -13.22 10.79
CA PHE A 366 -12.90 -13.08 9.92
C PHE A 366 -12.64 -12.05 8.82
N THR A 367 -13.50 -12.03 7.82
CA THR A 367 -13.39 -11.20 6.62
C THR A 367 -14.58 -10.24 6.52
N ALA A 368 -14.51 -9.28 5.59
CA ALA A 368 -15.66 -8.46 5.23
C ALA A 368 -16.85 -9.31 4.73
N GLN A 369 -16.59 -10.46 4.09
CA GLN A 369 -17.66 -11.34 3.61
C GLN A 369 -18.44 -12.01 4.75
N ASP A 370 -17.77 -12.30 5.87
CA ASP A 370 -18.44 -12.81 7.07
C ASP A 370 -19.37 -11.78 7.73
N LEU A 371 -19.36 -10.53 7.24
CA LEU A 371 -20.26 -9.44 7.65
C LEU A 371 -21.27 -9.07 6.54
N GLY A 372 -21.38 -9.86 5.47
CA GLY A 372 -22.30 -9.63 4.36
C GLY A 372 -21.69 -8.91 3.15
N GLY A 373 -20.38 -8.65 3.16
CA GLY A 373 -19.69 -7.98 2.07
C GLY A 373 -19.78 -6.46 2.15
N TRP A 374 -19.00 -5.80 1.30
CA TRP A 374 -18.75 -4.36 1.41
C TRP A 374 -19.97 -3.47 1.17
N ASP A 375 -20.89 -3.88 0.30
CA ASP A 375 -22.12 -3.12 0.04
C ASP A 375 -23.02 -3.09 1.28
N GLU A 376 -23.20 -4.23 1.95
CA GLU A 376 -23.99 -4.31 3.18
C GLU A 376 -23.28 -3.64 4.37
N ILE A 377 -21.95 -3.78 4.45
CA ILE A 377 -21.13 -3.06 5.43
C ILE A 377 -21.30 -1.55 5.28
N GLN A 378 -21.22 -1.03 4.05
CA GLN A 378 -21.33 0.41 3.78
C GLN A 378 -22.71 0.93 4.21
N LYS A 379 -23.79 0.26 3.79
CA LYS A 379 -25.17 0.61 4.18
C LYS A 379 -25.40 0.53 5.69
N LYS A 380 -24.97 -0.55 6.33
CA LYS A 380 -25.22 -0.80 7.75
C LYS A 380 -24.45 0.15 8.65
N PHE A 381 -23.18 0.40 8.33
CA PHE A 381 -22.27 1.06 9.27
C PHE A 381 -21.91 2.50 8.90
N PHE A 382 -21.81 2.85 7.62
CA PHE A 382 -21.08 4.05 7.21
C PHE A 382 -21.87 5.05 6.35
N ASP A 383 -23.02 4.67 5.80
CA ASP A 383 -23.94 5.61 5.14
C ASP A 383 -24.46 6.67 6.11
N ASP A 384 -25.06 7.74 5.58
CA ASP A 384 -25.58 8.82 6.41
C ASP A 384 -26.77 8.33 7.27
N GLY A 385 -26.69 8.57 8.58
CA GLY A 385 -27.64 8.05 9.57
C GLY A 385 -27.44 6.57 9.94
N ALA A 386 -26.40 5.93 9.42
CA ALA A 386 -26.04 4.55 9.74
C ALA A 386 -25.49 4.41 11.18
N VAL A 387 -25.13 3.19 11.57
CA VAL A 387 -24.71 2.86 12.94
C VAL A 387 -23.58 3.77 13.44
N PHE A 388 -22.57 4.08 12.62
CA PHE A 388 -21.49 4.97 13.05
C PHE A 388 -21.99 6.36 13.45
N ASP A 389 -22.93 6.94 12.70
CA ASP A 389 -23.49 8.26 13.01
C ASP A 389 -24.30 8.24 14.30
N LYS A 390 -25.05 7.16 14.55
CA LYS A 390 -25.78 6.95 15.81
C LYS A 390 -24.82 6.93 17.00
N ILE A 391 -23.74 6.16 16.88
CA ILE A 391 -22.66 6.08 17.90
C ILE A 391 -22.04 7.46 18.14
N GLN A 392 -21.76 8.23 17.09
CA GLN A 392 -21.20 9.59 17.25
C GLN A 392 -22.19 10.57 17.87
N SER A 393 -23.48 10.49 17.53
CA SER A 393 -24.51 11.37 18.09
C SER A 393 -24.82 11.10 19.57
N GLY A 394 -24.56 9.89 20.06
CA GLY A 394 -24.77 9.47 21.44
C GLY A 394 -23.55 9.61 22.37
N LYS A 395 -22.46 10.19 21.86
CA LYS A 395 -21.24 10.52 22.62
C LYS A 395 -21.38 11.88 23.26
#